data_AF-A0A8J2WEV3-F1
#
_entry.id   AF-A0A8J2WEV3-F1
#
_cell.length_a   1.000
_cell.length_b   1.000
_cell.length_c   1.000
_cell.angle_alpha   90.00
_cell.angle_beta   90.00
_cell.angle_gamma   90.00
#
_symmetry.space_group_name_H-M   'P 1'
#
loop_
_entity.id
_entity.type
_entity.pdbx_description
1 polymer ?
#
loop_
_entity_poly.entity_id
_entity_poly.type
_entity_poly.pdbx_seq_one_letter_code
_entity_poly.pdbx_strand_id
1 'polypeptide(L)'
;MWQLFVDTLFVLCENEIVRPKIRQKIHQVCHRALMNEKLSDEQLNDWVDLLESDTFSGYQLKTVLTEALRQFPKNSMLWMKSLKAELEQKEEEPLFQIDTGASDELPSAGDDEKSAAVFVELPALFWEAIKSLGPTSDSIPVWETAIEHYQSLCNHNTKALQTVENLYQKALSVEPPVGNHFKSLYLNWIATQKGRAEAQTMYQSHASLPPLVLDFHFKMLEVELESHPNLEFLRQVSENAAMQFGQKNSEIWLRFIGFELEHGDPTRVGNLHHRAKMTLDRTLSDEFLVQYTLLQLQD
;
A
#
# COMPACT_ATOMS: atom_id res chain seq x y z
N MET A 1 11.53 -33.97 -13.12
CA MET A 1 12.72 -33.73 -13.99
C MET A 1 12.68 -32.36 -14.62
N TRP A 2 11.55 -31.90 -15.18
CA TRP A 2 11.43 -30.54 -15.74
C TRP A 2 11.66 -29.42 -14.70
N GLN A 3 11.07 -29.53 -13.50
CA GLN A 3 11.23 -28.53 -12.43
C GLN A 3 12.70 -28.27 -12.09
N LEU A 4 13.42 -29.32 -11.67
CA LEU A 4 14.85 -29.25 -11.35
C LEU A 4 15.70 -28.70 -12.50
N PHE A 5 15.33 -28.95 -13.75
CA PHE A 5 16.03 -28.40 -14.90
C PHE A 5 15.86 -26.87 -14.96
N VAL A 6 14.63 -26.37 -14.86
CA VAL A 6 14.34 -24.93 -14.87
C VAL A 6 14.97 -24.23 -13.66
N ASP A 7 14.89 -24.83 -12.47
CA ASP A 7 15.49 -24.27 -11.25
C ASP A 7 17.01 -24.15 -11.38
N THR A 8 17.67 -25.16 -11.98
CA THR A 8 19.11 -25.06 -12.27
C THR A 8 19.45 -23.99 -13.31
N LEU A 9 18.56 -23.70 -14.26
CA LEU A 9 18.76 -22.62 -15.22
C LEU A 9 18.69 -21.24 -14.54
N PHE A 10 17.79 -21.05 -13.57
CA PHE A 10 17.70 -19.79 -12.84
C PHE A 10 18.94 -19.55 -11.95
N VAL A 11 19.40 -20.58 -11.22
CA VAL A 11 20.66 -20.52 -10.45
C VAL A 11 21.88 -20.22 -11.33
N LEU A 12 21.89 -20.75 -12.55
CA LEU A 12 22.95 -20.42 -13.51
C LEU A 12 22.86 -18.95 -13.96
N CYS A 13 21.67 -18.40 -14.16
CA CYS A 13 21.47 -17.00 -14.56
C CYS A 13 21.88 -15.97 -13.52
N GLU A 14 21.75 -16.29 -12.22
CA GLU A 14 22.22 -15.43 -11.13
C GLU A 14 23.75 -15.21 -11.14
N ASN A 15 24.51 -16.09 -11.81
CA ASN A 15 25.93 -15.90 -11.98
C ASN A 15 26.22 -14.82 -13.04
N GLU A 16 26.87 -13.72 -12.62
CA GLU A 16 27.33 -12.62 -13.48
C GLU A 16 28.26 -13.05 -14.63
N ILE A 17 28.84 -14.26 -14.53
CA ILE A 17 29.79 -14.82 -15.50
C ILE A 17 29.08 -15.38 -16.75
N VAL A 18 27.76 -15.53 -16.73
CA VAL A 18 27.01 -16.14 -17.84
C VAL A 18 26.92 -15.20 -19.03
N ARG A 19 27.43 -15.67 -20.17
CA ARG A 19 27.45 -14.92 -21.44
C ARG A 19 26.02 -14.51 -21.87
N PRO A 20 25.82 -13.30 -22.43
CA PRO A 20 24.51 -12.83 -22.89
C PRO A 20 23.76 -13.79 -23.84
N LYS A 21 24.48 -14.51 -24.71
CA LYS A 21 23.89 -15.53 -25.60
C LYS A 21 23.26 -16.72 -24.87
N ILE A 22 23.74 -17.05 -23.68
CA ILE A 22 23.20 -18.14 -22.86
C ILE A 22 21.93 -17.64 -22.16
N ARG A 23 21.95 -16.42 -21.60
CA ARG A 23 20.75 -15.77 -21.04
C ARG A 23 19.61 -15.68 -22.07
N GLN A 24 19.92 -15.23 -23.29
CA GLN A 24 18.94 -15.20 -24.39
C GLN A 24 18.31 -16.57 -24.70
N LYS A 25 19.10 -17.65 -24.67
CA LYS A 25 18.58 -19.02 -24.85
C LYS A 25 17.71 -19.46 -23.68
N ILE A 26 18.03 -19.03 -22.47
CA ILE A 26 17.22 -19.33 -21.28
C ILE A 26 15.87 -18.62 -21.40
N HIS A 27 15.82 -17.34 -21.76
CA HIS A 27 14.55 -16.65 -22.05
C HIS A 27 13.76 -17.32 -23.17
N GLN A 28 14.40 -17.82 -24.23
CA GLN A 28 13.73 -18.60 -25.28
C GLN A 28 13.09 -19.89 -24.76
N VAL A 29 13.79 -20.61 -23.88
CA VAL A 29 13.28 -21.85 -23.28
C VAL A 29 12.10 -21.53 -22.36
N CYS A 30 12.21 -20.52 -21.50
CA CYS A 30 11.13 -20.09 -20.62
C CYS A 30 9.92 -19.60 -21.41
N HIS A 31 10.11 -18.82 -22.47
CA HIS A 31 9.02 -18.39 -23.35
C HIS A 31 8.31 -19.57 -24.02
N ARG A 32 9.06 -20.56 -24.52
CA ARG A 32 8.46 -21.79 -25.07
C ARG A 32 7.72 -22.58 -23.99
N ALA A 33 8.23 -22.60 -22.77
CA ALA A 33 7.58 -23.29 -21.67
C ALA A 33 6.30 -22.59 -21.21
N LEU A 34 6.27 -21.25 -21.20
CA LEU A 34 5.06 -20.45 -21.02
C LEU A 34 4.03 -20.76 -22.13
N MET A 35 4.44 -20.76 -23.39
CA MET A 35 3.55 -21.10 -24.52
C MET A 35 2.98 -22.53 -24.47
N ASN A 36 3.57 -23.42 -23.68
CA ASN A 36 3.13 -24.80 -23.53
C ASN A 36 2.50 -25.08 -22.15
N GLU A 37 2.21 -24.05 -21.34
CA GLU A 37 1.63 -24.18 -19.99
C GLU A 37 2.45 -25.10 -19.05
N LYS A 38 3.78 -25.07 -19.19
CA LYS A 38 4.70 -25.93 -18.42
C LYS A 38 5.45 -25.19 -17.31
N LEU A 39 5.17 -23.91 -17.10
CA LEU A 39 5.74 -23.13 -16.01
C LEU A 39 4.83 -23.18 -14.79
N SER A 40 5.41 -23.30 -13.59
CA SER A 40 4.70 -23.02 -12.34
C SER A 40 4.67 -21.51 -12.05
N ASP A 41 3.78 -21.08 -11.16
CA ASP A 41 3.68 -19.67 -10.72
C ASP A 41 5.02 -19.14 -10.17
N GLU A 42 5.71 -19.93 -9.35
CA GLU A 42 7.02 -19.57 -8.78
C GLU A 42 8.09 -19.38 -9.87
N GLN A 43 8.15 -20.30 -10.85
CA GLN A 43 9.13 -20.21 -11.94
C GLN A 43 8.82 -19.06 -12.91
N LEU A 44 7.55 -18.71 -13.05
CA LEU A 44 7.12 -17.57 -13.83
C LEU A 44 7.53 -16.27 -13.14
N ASN A 45 7.39 -16.22 -11.82
CA ASN A 45 7.85 -15.11 -11.01
C ASN A 45 9.38 -14.93 -11.14
N ASP A 46 10.16 -15.99 -10.92
CA ASP A 46 11.62 -15.96 -11.03
C ASP A 46 12.09 -15.54 -12.44
N TRP A 47 11.38 -16.01 -13.48
CA TRP A 47 11.69 -15.62 -14.85
C TRP A 47 11.42 -14.15 -15.14
N VAL A 48 10.33 -13.61 -14.61
CA VAL A 48 9.98 -12.20 -14.80
C VAL A 48 10.95 -11.30 -14.03
N ASP A 49 11.35 -11.67 -12.81
CA ASP A 49 12.40 -10.96 -12.07
C ASP A 49 13.72 -10.95 -12.84
N LEU A 50 14.09 -12.09 -13.44
CA LEU A 50 15.28 -12.18 -14.29
C LEU A 50 15.14 -11.29 -15.53
N LEU A 51 13.98 -11.25 -16.18
CA LEU A 51 13.72 -10.41 -17.36
C LEU A 51 13.82 -8.91 -17.05
N GLU A 52 13.39 -8.46 -15.88
CA GLU A 52 13.54 -7.06 -15.46
C GLU A 52 15.00 -6.67 -15.23
N SER A 53 15.81 -7.59 -14.70
CA SER A 53 17.24 -7.35 -14.48
C SER A 53 18.08 -7.39 -15.76
N ASP A 54 17.58 -8.04 -16.83
CA ASP A 54 18.37 -8.32 -18.02
C ASP A 54 18.05 -7.37 -19.19
N THR A 55 18.97 -6.42 -19.42
CA THR A 55 18.91 -5.45 -20.52
C THR A 55 19.14 -6.08 -21.90
N PHE A 56 19.55 -7.35 -21.98
CA PHE A 56 19.97 -8.02 -23.21
C PHE A 56 18.94 -8.96 -23.83
N SER A 57 17.75 -9.11 -23.22
CA SER A 57 16.85 -10.22 -23.56
C SER A 57 16.27 -10.15 -24.98
N GLY A 58 16.13 -8.96 -25.58
CA GLY A 58 15.51 -8.76 -26.90
C GLY A 58 14.03 -9.16 -26.97
N TYR A 59 13.46 -9.64 -25.86
CA TYR A 59 12.04 -9.91 -25.69
C TYR A 59 11.42 -8.71 -25.00
N GLN A 60 10.31 -8.21 -25.54
CA GLN A 60 9.57 -7.14 -24.89
C GLN A 60 8.93 -7.71 -23.63
N LEU A 61 9.42 -7.31 -22.45
CA LEU A 61 8.85 -7.68 -21.15
C LEU A 61 7.30 -7.57 -21.17
N LYS A 62 6.79 -6.52 -21.82
CA LYS A 62 5.36 -6.30 -22.06
C LYS A 62 4.65 -7.46 -22.75
N THR A 63 5.20 -8.04 -23.82
CA THR A 63 4.53 -9.14 -24.55
C THR A 63 4.54 -10.43 -23.75
N VAL A 64 5.62 -10.70 -23.01
CA VAL A 64 5.71 -11.84 -22.08
C VAL A 64 4.69 -11.68 -20.96
N LEU A 65 4.58 -10.50 -20.37
CA LEU A 65 3.63 -10.19 -19.31
C LEU A 65 2.18 -10.30 -19.78
N THR A 66 1.82 -9.77 -20.97
CA THR A 66 0.46 -9.92 -21.52
C THR A 66 0.08 -11.38 -21.71
N GLU A 67 0.99 -12.20 -22.24
CA GLU A 67 0.73 -13.63 -22.45
C GLU A 67 0.68 -14.40 -21.12
N ALA A 68 1.53 -14.04 -20.17
CA ALA A 68 1.55 -14.62 -18.84
C ALA A 68 0.26 -14.31 -18.05
N LEU A 69 -0.24 -13.07 -18.11
CA LEU A 69 -1.51 -12.66 -17.50
C LEU A 69 -2.72 -13.40 -18.09
N ARG A 70 -2.69 -13.70 -19.40
CA ARG A 70 -3.73 -14.50 -20.05
C ARG A 70 -3.82 -15.91 -19.48
N GLN A 71 -2.68 -16.51 -19.14
CA GLN A 71 -2.59 -17.87 -18.62
C GLN A 71 -2.75 -17.94 -17.10
N PHE A 72 -2.28 -16.92 -16.37
CA PHE A 72 -2.26 -16.85 -14.90
C PHE A 72 -2.95 -15.57 -14.38
N PRO A 73 -4.27 -15.41 -14.60
CA PRO A 73 -4.99 -14.17 -14.27
C PRO A 73 -5.07 -13.87 -12.77
N LYS A 74 -4.76 -14.85 -11.91
CA LYS A 74 -4.76 -14.72 -10.45
C LYS A 74 -3.39 -14.40 -9.86
N ASN A 75 -2.33 -14.32 -10.67
CA ASN A 75 -1.00 -14.04 -10.16
C ASN A 75 -0.83 -12.51 -9.95
N SER A 76 -0.82 -12.10 -8.68
CA SER A 76 -0.66 -10.70 -8.25
C SER A 76 0.63 -10.05 -8.75
N MET A 77 1.74 -10.79 -8.70
CA MET A 77 3.07 -10.27 -9.02
C MET A 77 3.16 -9.88 -10.51
N LEU A 78 2.55 -10.67 -11.40
CA LEU A 78 2.48 -10.34 -12.82
C LEU A 78 1.69 -9.05 -13.07
N TRP A 79 0.54 -8.87 -12.41
CA TRP A 79 -0.26 -7.65 -12.53
C TRP A 79 0.50 -6.43 -12.01
N MET A 80 1.16 -6.57 -10.85
CA MET A 80 1.98 -5.53 -10.25
C MET A 80 3.10 -5.08 -11.20
N LYS A 81 3.88 -6.01 -11.75
CA LYS A 81 4.99 -5.70 -12.67
C LYS A 81 4.52 -5.14 -14.00
N SER A 82 3.42 -5.67 -14.53
CA SER A 82 2.80 -5.13 -15.76
C SER A 82 2.32 -3.70 -15.57
N LEU A 83 1.75 -3.39 -14.40
CA LEU A 83 1.33 -2.04 -14.06
C LEU A 83 2.53 -1.09 -13.94
N LYS A 84 3.62 -1.50 -13.27
CA LYS A 84 4.86 -0.71 -13.18
C LYS A 84 5.41 -0.37 -14.57
N ALA A 85 5.54 -1.39 -15.42
CA ALA A 85 6.05 -1.22 -16.78
C ALA A 85 5.18 -0.28 -17.64
N GLU A 86 3.86 -0.30 -17.48
CA GLU A 86 2.94 0.61 -18.19
C GLU A 86 2.99 2.04 -17.66
N LEU A 87 3.16 2.20 -16.33
CA LEU A 87 3.27 3.51 -15.69
C LEU A 87 4.61 4.19 -16.05
N GLU A 88 5.71 3.46 -16.06
CA GLU A 88 7.04 3.96 -16.48
C GLU A 88 7.06 4.37 -17.97
N GLN A 89 6.44 3.59 -18.86
CA GLN A 89 6.35 3.94 -20.29
C GLN A 89 5.61 5.25 -20.54
N LYS A 90 4.59 5.57 -19.74
CA LYS A 90 3.85 6.83 -19.85
C LYS A 90 4.62 8.04 -19.31
N GLU A 91 5.64 7.84 -18.47
CA GLU A 91 6.55 8.91 -18.06
C GLU A 91 7.55 9.26 -19.18
N GLU A 92 7.93 8.28 -20.00
CA GLU A 92 8.84 8.47 -21.14
C GLU A 92 8.17 9.12 -22.37
N GLU A 93 6.84 9.05 -22.51
CA GLU A 93 6.12 9.93 -23.44
C GLU A 93 6.14 11.34 -22.86
N PRO A 94 6.96 12.27 -23.41
CA PRO A 94 7.09 13.58 -22.81
C PRO A 94 5.73 14.27 -22.75
N LEU A 95 5.32 14.67 -21.55
CA LEU A 95 4.23 15.63 -21.28
C LEU A 95 4.47 17.01 -21.95
N PHE A 96 5.43 17.14 -22.87
CA PHE A 96 5.66 18.29 -23.72
C PHE A 96 4.74 18.28 -24.93
N GLN A 97 3.44 18.45 -24.68
CA GLN A 97 2.66 19.38 -25.48
C GLN A 97 2.44 20.63 -24.62
N ILE A 98 3.53 21.31 -24.28
CA ILE A 98 3.44 22.75 -24.12
C ILE A 98 3.29 23.26 -25.53
N ASP A 99 2.05 23.61 -25.88
CA ASP A 99 1.70 24.33 -27.09
C ASP A 99 2.40 25.69 -27.07
N THR A 100 3.68 25.73 -27.46
CA THR A 100 4.37 26.94 -27.86
C THR A 100 4.27 27.06 -29.37
N GLY A 101 3.06 27.33 -29.86
CA GLY A 101 2.77 27.77 -31.22
C GLY A 101 1.99 29.06 -31.17
N ALA A 102 2.69 30.19 -31.23
CA ALA A 102 2.13 31.53 -31.23
C ALA A 102 1.06 31.75 -32.31
N SER A 103 -0.05 32.39 -31.93
CA SER A 103 -0.74 33.36 -32.77
C SER A 103 -1.53 34.33 -31.89
N ASP A 104 -1.18 35.61 -32.02
CA ASP A 104 -1.94 36.78 -31.57
C ASP A 104 -3.43 36.66 -31.93
N GLU A 105 -4.32 36.81 -30.95
CA GLU A 105 -5.56 37.61 -31.02
C GLU A 105 -6.34 37.47 -29.68
N LEU A 106 -6.39 38.55 -28.88
CA LEU A 106 -7.53 38.83 -27.99
C LEU A 106 -8.62 39.47 -28.88
N PRO A 107 -9.92 39.14 -28.77
CA PRO A 107 -10.71 39.21 -27.52
C PRO A 107 -11.72 38.04 -27.34
N SER A 108 -12.27 37.71 -26.17
CA SER A 108 -13.41 38.39 -25.54
C SER A 108 -13.83 37.56 -24.32
N ALA A 109 -14.20 38.23 -23.23
CA ALA A 109 -14.87 37.63 -22.09
C ALA A 109 -16.20 36.99 -22.51
N GLY A 110 -16.49 35.81 -21.97
CA GLY A 110 -17.77 35.12 -22.15
C GLY A 110 -17.60 33.61 -22.06
N ASP A 111 -18.16 33.07 -20.99
CA ASP A 111 -18.54 31.68 -20.76
C ASP A 111 -17.48 30.77 -20.12
N ASP A 112 -17.74 30.51 -18.83
CA ASP A 112 -17.07 29.62 -17.90
C ASP A 112 -16.89 28.20 -18.47
N GLU A 113 -15.83 28.02 -19.25
CA GLU A 113 -15.17 26.74 -19.41
C GLU A 113 -14.35 26.42 -18.16
N LYS A 114 -14.45 25.16 -17.72
CA LYS A 114 -13.44 24.40 -16.95
C LYS A 114 -13.40 24.57 -15.43
N SER A 115 -14.18 23.72 -14.76
CA SER A 115 -13.60 22.85 -13.73
C SER A 115 -14.06 21.40 -13.90
N ALA A 116 -14.01 20.88 -15.12
CA ALA A 116 -13.89 19.43 -15.27
C ALA A 116 -12.53 19.08 -14.66
N ALA A 117 -12.52 18.55 -13.43
CA ALA A 117 -11.32 18.05 -12.79
C ALA A 117 -10.66 17.06 -13.77
N VAL A 118 -9.56 17.48 -14.39
CA VAL A 118 -8.81 16.64 -15.32
C VAL A 118 -8.00 15.69 -14.45
N PHE A 119 -8.60 14.54 -14.13
CA PHE A 119 -7.98 13.45 -13.41
C PHE A 119 -6.88 12.83 -14.26
N VAL A 120 -5.84 12.29 -13.61
CA VAL A 120 -4.94 11.37 -14.30
C VAL A 120 -5.70 10.06 -14.45
N GLU A 121 -6.07 9.71 -15.68
CA GLU A 121 -6.74 8.43 -15.95
C GLU A 121 -5.80 7.27 -15.65
N LEU A 122 -6.25 6.38 -14.76
CA LEU A 122 -5.54 5.15 -14.43
C LEU A 122 -5.46 4.26 -15.68
N PRO A 123 -4.34 3.54 -15.89
CA PRO A 123 -4.25 2.57 -16.96
C PRO A 123 -5.41 1.57 -16.90
N ALA A 124 -6.01 1.23 -18.05
CA ALA A 124 -7.08 0.23 -18.11
C ALA A 124 -6.66 -1.12 -17.48
N LEU A 125 -5.37 -1.44 -17.61
CA LEU A 125 -4.71 -2.59 -17.00
C LEU A 125 -4.92 -2.67 -15.48
N PHE A 126 -4.95 -1.54 -14.78
CA PHE A 126 -5.20 -1.49 -13.34
C PHE A 126 -6.59 -2.06 -13.01
N TRP A 127 -7.63 -1.57 -13.69
CA TRP A 127 -8.99 -2.03 -13.44
C TRP A 127 -9.20 -3.49 -13.85
N GLU A 128 -8.50 -3.94 -14.89
CA GLU A 128 -8.49 -5.34 -15.30
C GLU A 128 -7.84 -6.24 -14.24
N ALA A 129 -6.73 -5.79 -13.63
CA ALA A 129 -6.08 -6.48 -12.52
C ALA A 129 -7.02 -6.62 -11.32
N ILE A 130 -7.64 -5.51 -10.89
CA ILE A 130 -8.57 -5.52 -9.74
C ILE A 130 -9.77 -6.44 -10.01
N LYS A 131 -10.30 -6.43 -11.23
CA LYS A 131 -11.39 -7.33 -11.63
C LYS A 131 -10.98 -8.81 -11.62
N SER A 132 -9.74 -9.11 -12.01
CA SER A 132 -9.23 -10.49 -12.11
C SER A 132 -8.84 -11.08 -10.76
N LEU A 133 -8.23 -10.26 -9.88
CA LEU A 133 -7.78 -10.66 -8.54
C LEU A 133 -8.92 -10.63 -7.50
N GLY A 134 -9.95 -9.80 -7.73
CA GLY A 134 -11.06 -9.61 -6.80
C GLY A 134 -10.64 -8.89 -5.51
N PRO A 135 -11.52 -8.79 -4.50
CA PRO A 135 -11.26 -8.15 -3.22
C PRO A 135 -10.45 -9.08 -2.30
N THR A 136 -9.32 -9.59 -2.78
CA THR A 136 -8.43 -10.50 -2.04
C THR A 136 -7.15 -9.76 -1.64
N SER A 137 -6.39 -10.34 -0.69
CA SER A 137 -5.07 -9.82 -0.31
C SER A 137 -4.12 -9.69 -1.51
N ASP A 138 -4.33 -10.51 -2.54
CA ASP A 138 -3.52 -10.51 -3.77
C ASP A 138 -3.71 -9.23 -4.59
N SER A 139 -4.80 -8.48 -4.41
CA SER A 139 -5.00 -7.19 -5.07
C SER A 139 -4.27 -6.03 -4.39
N ILE A 140 -3.87 -6.17 -3.11
CA ILE A 140 -3.24 -5.11 -2.32
C ILE A 140 -1.96 -4.57 -2.99
N PRO A 141 -1.01 -5.41 -3.46
CA PRO A 141 0.23 -4.92 -4.08
C PRO A 141 -0.01 -4.10 -5.36
N VAL A 142 -1.10 -4.38 -6.09
CA VAL A 142 -1.49 -3.64 -7.29
C VAL A 142 -1.98 -2.24 -6.93
N TRP A 143 -2.77 -2.13 -5.86
CA TRP A 143 -3.19 -0.83 -5.30
C TRP A 143 -2.00 -0.03 -4.77
N GLU A 144 -1.11 -0.66 -3.99
CA GLU A 144 0.10 -0.02 -3.44
C GLU A 144 0.97 0.54 -4.56
N THR A 145 1.25 -0.27 -5.58
CA THR A 145 2.05 0.15 -6.74
C THR A 145 1.46 1.38 -7.44
N ALA A 146 0.13 1.40 -7.67
CA ALA A 146 -0.52 2.55 -8.28
C ALA A 146 -0.39 3.81 -7.38
N ILE A 147 -0.66 3.65 -6.08
CA ILE A 147 -0.62 4.75 -5.11
C ILE A 147 0.80 5.32 -4.99
N GLU A 148 1.82 4.47 -4.84
CA GLU A 148 3.23 4.84 -4.72
C GLU A 148 3.70 5.65 -5.93
N HIS A 149 3.35 5.20 -7.15
CA HIS A 149 3.69 5.91 -8.38
C HIS A 149 3.07 7.32 -8.44
N TYR A 150 1.79 7.47 -8.13
CA TYR A 150 1.20 8.81 -8.11
C TYR A 150 1.69 9.67 -6.93
N GLN A 151 2.05 9.04 -5.81
CA GLN A 151 2.66 9.73 -4.67
C GLN A 151 4.02 10.34 -5.03
N SER A 152 4.88 9.63 -5.78
CA SER A 152 6.16 10.19 -6.23
C SER A 152 5.97 11.40 -7.16
N LEU A 153 4.85 11.47 -7.88
CA LEU A 153 4.50 12.59 -8.75
C LEU A 153 3.84 13.78 -8.03
N CYS A 154 3.42 13.61 -6.77
CA CYS A 154 2.67 14.64 -6.02
C CYS A 154 3.46 15.93 -5.80
N ASN A 155 4.79 15.84 -5.66
CA ASN A 155 5.67 17.00 -5.43
C ASN A 155 5.58 18.06 -6.55
N HIS A 156 5.17 17.66 -7.75
CA HIS A 156 5.17 18.51 -8.94
C HIS A 156 3.78 18.62 -9.58
N ASN A 157 2.76 17.94 -9.05
CA ASN A 157 1.46 17.84 -9.72
C ASN A 157 0.29 17.71 -8.72
N THR A 158 -0.48 18.78 -8.58
CA THR A 158 -1.72 18.80 -7.78
C THR A 158 -2.76 17.79 -8.27
N LYS A 159 -2.74 17.42 -9.57
CA LYS A 159 -3.65 16.39 -10.11
C LYS A 159 -3.28 14.99 -9.62
N ALA A 160 -1.97 14.70 -9.47
CA ALA A 160 -1.51 13.44 -8.92
C ALA A 160 -1.97 13.28 -7.46
N LEU A 161 -1.94 14.37 -6.67
CA LEU A 161 -2.46 14.38 -5.31
C LEU A 161 -3.95 14.01 -5.24
N GLN A 162 -4.77 14.57 -6.14
CA GLN A 162 -6.19 14.23 -6.24
C GLN A 162 -6.42 12.78 -6.68
N THR A 163 -5.59 12.27 -7.60
CA THR A 163 -5.65 10.86 -8.03
C THR A 163 -5.33 9.91 -6.86
N VAL A 164 -4.30 10.21 -6.05
CA VAL A 164 -3.96 9.43 -4.85
C VAL A 164 -5.11 9.41 -3.86
N GLU A 165 -5.73 10.56 -3.58
CA GLU A 165 -6.90 10.61 -2.72
C GLU A 165 -8.05 9.75 -3.25
N ASN A 166 -8.34 9.82 -4.55
CA ASN A 166 -9.39 9.01 -5.15
C ASN A 166 -9.08 7.51 -5.08
N LEU A 167 -7.81 7.12 -5.27
CA LEU A 167 -7.38 5.74 -5.13
C LEU A 167 -7.62 5.23 -3.71
N TYR A 168 -7.26 6.01 -2.68
CA TYR A 168 -7.55 5.63 -1.30
C TYR A 168 -9.05 5.52 -1.02
N GLN A 169 -9.86 6.48 -1.47
CA GLN A 169 -11.31 6.44 -1.29
C GLN A 169 -11.95 5.23 -1.98
N LYS A 170 -11.48 4.88 -3.18
CA LYS A 170 -11.93 3.68 -3.88
C LYS A 170 -11.47 2.41 -3.16
N ALA A 171 -10.22 2.34 -2.71
CA ALA A 171 -9.71 1.20 -1.95
C ALA A 171 -10.51 0.97 -0.65
N LEU A 172 -10.91 2.04 0.05
CA LEU A 172 -11.78 1.98 1.22
C LEU A 172 -13.17 1.41 0.94
N SER A 173 -13.68 1.60 -0.28
CA SER A 173 -14.98 1.05 -0.69
C SER A 173 -14.91 -0.44 -1.06
N VAL A 174 -13.70 -1.00 -1.20
CA VAL A 174 -13.50 -2.43 -1.45
C VAL A 174 -13.69 -3.22 -0.15
N GLU A 175 -14.33 -4.38 -0.25
CA GLU A 175 -14.54 -5.28 0.89
C GLU A 175 -13.21 -5.69 1.57
N PRO A 176 -13.24 -6.06 2.86
CA PRO A 176 -12.08 -6.62 3.54
C PRO A 176 -11.49 -7.82 2.78
N PRO A 177 -10.15 -7.97 2.70
CA PRO A 177 -9.13 -7.29 3.50
C PRO A 177 -8.61 -5.96 2.93
N VAL A 178 -8.91 -5.63 1.67
CA VAL A 178 -8.32 -4.47 0.96
C VAL A 178 -8.66 -3.16 1.65
N GLY A 179 -9.95 -2.92 1.93
CA GLY A 179 -10.38 -1.70 2.61
C GLY A 179 -9.75 -1.53 4.00
N ASN A 180 -9.49 -2.63 4.72
CA ASN A 180 -8.85 -2.58 6.05
C ASN A 180 -7.40 -2.10 5.96
N HIS A 181 -6.65 -2.63 5.00
CA HIS A 181 -5.25 -2.29 4.77
C HIS A 181 -5.07 -0.80 4.46
N PHE A 182 -5.87 -0.29 3.53
CA PHE A 182 -5.75 1.10 3.08
C PHE A 182 -6.35 2.12 4.04
N LYS A 183 -7.19 1.71 5.01
CA LYS A 183 -7.79 2.63 5.98
C LYS A 183 -6.74 3.34 6.85
N SER A 184 -5.76 2.60 7.36
CA SER A 184 -4.66 3.15 8.14
C SER A 184 -3.70 3.98 7.29
N LEU A 185 -3.41 3.53 6.07
CA LEU A 185 -2.52 4.24 5.14
C LEU A 185 -3.13 5.57 4.67
N TYR A 186 -4.43 5.61 4.40
CA TYR A 186 -5.12 6.84 4.00
C TYR A 186 -5.11 7.88 5.12
N LEU A 187 -5.28 7.47 6.38
CA LEU A 187 -5.18 8.37 7.53
C LEU A 187 -3.80 9.04 7.59
N ASN A 188 -2.74 8.25 7.45
CA ASN A 188 -1.37 8.75 7.43
C ASN A 188 -1.14 9.73 6.27
N TRP A 189 -1.67 9.39 5.10
CA TRP A 189 -1.59 10.26 3.92
C TRP A 189 -2.33 11.58 4.14
N ILE A 190 -3.55 11.57 4.70
CA ILE A 190 -4.29 12.80 5.05
C ILE A 190 -3.47 13.63 6.05
N ALA A 191 -2.93 13.01 7.10
CA ALA A 191 -2.13 13.70 8.09
C ALA A 191 -0.92 14.41 7.47
N THR A 192 -0.24 13.74 6.53
CA THR A 192 0.94 14.27 5.85
C THR A 192 0.58 15.39 4.85
N GLN A 193 -0.51 15.24 4.10
CA GLN A 193 -0.84 16.14 2.98
C GLN A 193 -1.79 17.28 3.34
N LYS A 194 -2.78 17.02 4.19
CA LYS A 194 -3.83 17.97 4.59
C LYS A 194 -3.69 18.43 6.04
N GLY A 195 -2.82 17.78 6.81
CA GLY A 195 -2.57 18.10 8.19
C GLY A 195 -3.47 17.34 9.18
N ARG A 196 -3.16 17.55 10.46
CA ARG A 196 -3.74 16.80 11.57
C ARG A 196 -5.24 16.99 11.77
N ALA A 197 -5.76 18.21 11.61
CA ALA A 197 -7.18 18.49 11.87
C ALA A 197 -8.11 17.69 10.93
N GLU A 198 -7.68 17.52 9.68
CA GLU A 198 -8.37 16.69 8.69
C GLU A 198 -8.25 15.20 9.04
N ALA A 199 -7.08 14.75 9.50
CA ALA A 199 -6.89 13.38 9.97
C ALA A 199 -7.77 13.07 11.19
N GLN A 200 -7.90 13.99 12.15
CA GLN A 200 -8.80 13.87 13.30
C GLN A 200 -10.25 13.75 12.86
N THR A 201 -10.68 14.58 11.90
CA THR A 201 -12.05 14.55 11.36
C THR A 201 -12.34 13.21 10.68
N MET A 202 -11.41 12.72 9.87
CA MET A 202 -11.49 11.41 9.23
C MET A 202 -11.52 10.27 10.26
N TYR A 203 -10.68 10.34 11.30
CA TYR A 203 -10.70 9.37 12.38
C TYR A 203 -12.05 9.35 13.11
N GLN A 204 -12.57 10.51 13.51
CA GLN A 204 -13.84 10.60 14.23
C GLN A 204 -15.01 10.06 13.41
N SER A 205 -15.03 10.26 12.09
CA SER A 205 -16.10 9.76 11.23
C SER A 205 -16.00 8.25 10.95
N HIS A 206 -14.79 7.68 10.91
CA HIS A 206 -14.56 6.28 10.51
C HIS A 206 -14.20 5.31 11.64
N ALA A 207 -13.85 5.78 12.83
CA ALA A 207 -13.39 4.93 13.95
C ALA A 207 -14.48 4.01 14.51
N SER A 208 -15.75 4.43 14.46
CA SER A 208 -16.88 3.61 14.91
C SER A 208 -17.55 2.80 13.80
N LEU A 209 -17.14 3.00 12.55
CA LEU A 209 -17.75 2.33 11.39
C LEU A 209 -17.04 1.01 11.09
N PRO A 210 -17.78 -0.12 10.98
CA PRO A 210 -17.24 -1.36 10.46
C PRO A 210 -16.71 -1.17 9.02
N PRO A 211 -15.62 -1.85 8.63
CA PRO A 211 -14.79 -2.73 9.45
C PRO A 211 -13.91 -1.97 10.46
N LEU A 212 -13.84 -2.51 11.68
CA LEU A 212 -12.98 -1.99 12.73
C LEU A 212 -11.54 -2.49 12.48
N VAL A 213 -10.57 -1.59 12.52
CA VAL A 213 -9.17 -1.88 12.20
C VAL A 213 -8.31 -1.35 13.34
N LEU A 214 -7.56 -2.23 14.01
CA LEU A 214 -6.72 -1.84 15.14
C LEU A 214 -5.63 -0.84 14.72
N ASP A 215 -4.95 -1.12 13.60
CA ASP A 215 -3.89 -0.28 13.06
C ASP A 215 -4.34 1.15 12.77
N PHE A 216 -5.64 1.35 12.52
CA PHE A 216 -6.22 2.68 12.31
C PHE A 216 -6.15 3.54 13.58
N HIS A 217 -6.40 2.93 14.74
CA HIS A 217 -6.26 3.61 16.03
C HIS A 217 -4.80 3.92 16.35
N PHE A 218 -3.91 2.93 16.19
CA PHE A 218 -2.48 3.10 16.45
C PHE A 218 -1.85 4.16 15.54
N LYS A 219 -2.20 4.16 14.25
CA LYS A 219 -1.72 5.19 13.32
C LYS A 219 -2.19 6.58 13.72
N MET A 220 -3.43 6.72 14.21
CA MET A 220 -3.91 8.02 14.71
C MET A 220 -3.13 8.48 15.94
N LEU A 221 -2.81 7.57 16.88
CA LEU A 221 -1.99 7.90 18.05
C LEU A 221 -0.60 8.41 17.65
N GLU A 222 0.05 7.75 16.68
CA GLU A 222 1.37 8.15 16.15
C GLU A 222 1.31 9.57 15.55
N VAL A 223 0.38 9.82 14.62
CA VAL A 223 0.19 11.14 13.99
C VAL A 223 -0.04 12.24 15.03
N GLU A 224 -0.79 11.93 16.08
CA GLU A 224 -1.20 12.87 17.11
C GLU A 224 -0.08 13.15 18.13
N LEU A 225 0.87 12.22 18.30
CA LEU A 225 2.05 12.38 19.15
C LEU A 225 3.18 13.16 18.46
N GLU A 226 3.31 13.07 17.14
CA GLU A 226 4.39 13.72 16.35
C GLU A 226 4.38 15.26 16.41
N SER A 227 3.26 15.88 16.78
CA SER A 227 3.12 17.33 16.86
C SER A 227 2.27 17.69 18.08
N HIS A 228 2.63 18.71 18.86
CA HIS A 228 1.91 19.24 20.05
C HIS A 228 0.69 18.40 20.51
N PRO A 229 0.86 17.40 21.37
CA PRO A 229 -0.15 16.38 21.60
C PRO A 229 -1.41 16.95 22.26
N ASN A 230 -2.57 16.75 21.62
CA ASN A 230 -3.86 16.94 22.28
C ASN A 230 -4.15 15.70 23.14
N LEU A 231 -3.83 15.80 24.43
CA LEU A 231 -3.97 14.70 25.38
C LEU A 231 -5.41 14.20 25.50
N GLU A 232 -6.42 15.07 25.37
CA GLU A 232 -7.82 14.66 25.44
C GLU A 232 -8.21 13.79 24.24
N PHE A 233 -7.76 14.17 23.05
CA PHE A 233 -8.02 13.40 21.84
C PHE A 233 -7.26 12.07 21.85
N LEU A 234 -5.98 12.05 22.28
CA LEU A 234 -5.21 10.80 22.44
C LEU A 234 -5.88 9.82 23.40
N ARG A 235 -6.42 10.32 24.51
CA ARG A 235 -7.23 9.52 25.44
C ARG A 235 -8.47 8.98 24.77
N GLN A 236 -9.20 9.80 24.02
CA GLN A 236 -10.38 9.35 23.28
C GLN A 236 -10.03 8.23 22.28
N VAL A 237 -8.93 8.39 21.53
CA VAL A 237 -8.46 7.37 20.57
C VAL A 237 -8.11 6.06 21.29
N SER A 238 -7.38 6.15 22.41
CA SER A 238 -6.97 4.99 23.21
C SER A 238 -8.16 4.28 23.86
N GLU A 239 -9.14 5.03 24.37
CA GLU A 239 -10.38 4.49 24.93
C GLU A 239 -11.20 3.77 23.85
N ASN A 240 -11.31 4.33 22.63
CA ASN A 240 -11.98 3.67 21.52
C ASN A 240 -11.29 2.34 21.16
N ALA A 241 -9.96 2.33 21.08
CA ALA A 241 -9.20 1.12 20.80
C ALA A 241 -9.39 0.05 21.91
N ALA A 242 -9.32 0.47 23.18
CA ALA A 242 -9.52 -0.42 24.32
C ALA A 242 -10.95 -1.00 24.37
N MET A 243 -11.96 -0.20 24.04
CA MET A 243 -13.35 -0.64 23.96
C MET A 243 -13.57 -1.67 22.84
N GLN A 244 -12.94 -1.47 21.68
CA GLN A 244 -13.15 -2.33 20.51
C GLN A 244 -12.31 -3.61 20.52
N PHE A 245 -11.07 -3.54 21.03
CA PHE A 245 -10.07 -4.60 20.89
C PHE A 245 -9.40 -5.00 22.22
N GLY A 246 -9.62 -4.25 23.30
CA GLY A 246 -8.90 -4.42 24.57
C GLY A 246 -9.18 -5.71 25.32
N GLN A 247 -10.17 -6.51 24.93
CA GLN A 247 -10.37 -7.86 25.49
C GLN A 247 -9.31 -8.84 24.96
N LYS A 248 -8.95 -8.72 23.67
CA LYS A 248 -8.14 -9.69 22.94
C LYS A 248 -6.72 -9.21 22.65
N ASN A 249 -6.38 -8.00 23.09
CA ASN A 249 -5.06 -7.41 22.85
C ASN A 249 -4.60 -6.60 24.07
N SER A 250 -3.56 -7.08 24.74
CA SER A 250 -2.91 -6.44 25.90
C SER A 250 -2.07 -5.21 25.51
N GLU A 251 -1.54 -5.17 24.28
CA GLU A 251 -0.70 -4.09 23.78
C GLU A 251 -1.41 -2.73 23.83
N ILE A 252 -2.72 -2.72 23.59
CA ILE A 252 -3.55 -1.50 23.62
C ILE A 252 -3.49 -0.87 25.01
N TRP A 253 -3.61 -1.67 26.06
CA TRP A 253 -3.55 -1.21 27.44
C TRP A 253 -2.15 -0.73 27.80
N LEU A 254 -1.10 -1.42 27.33
CA LEU A 254 0.28 -1.04 27.59
C LEU A 254 0.65 0.27 26.90
N ARG A 255 0.28 0.45 25.63
CA ARG A 255 0.47 1.72 24.91
C ARG A 255 -0.31 2.85 25.59
N PHE A 256 -1.52 2.60 26.05
CA PHE A 256 -2.31 3.61 26.76
C PHE A 256 -1.69 3.98 28.11
N ILE A 257 -1.19 3.01 28.87
CA ILE A 257 -0.48 3.24 30.13
C ILE A 257 0.83 4.00 29.89
N GLY A 258 1.64 3.58 28.92
CA GLY A 258 2.89 4.26 28.56
C GLY A 258 2.65 5.72 28.18
N PHE A 259 1.61 5.99 27.39
CA PHE A 259 1.20 7.35 27.07
C PHE A 259 0.87 8.20 28.32
N GLU A 260 0.09 7.68 29.28
CA GLU A 260 -0.24 8.43 30.50
C GLU A 260 0.96 8.63 31.43
N LEU A 261 1.96 7.75 31.38
CA LEU A 261 3.21 7.90 32.13
C LEU A 261 4.13 8.97 31.52
N GLU A 262 4.32 8.94 30.21
CA GLU A 262 5.26 9.84 29.51
C GLU A 262 4.70 11.25 29.28
N HIS A 263 3.43 11.35 28.87
CA HIS A 263 2.85 12.59 28.34
C HIS A 263 1.59 13.04 29.10
N GLY A 264 0.99 12.16 29.89
CA GLY A 264 -0.33 12.35 30.49
C GLY A 264 -0.32 12.55 32.00
N ASP A 265 -1.27 11.89 32.67
CA ASP A 265 -1.45 11.95 34.13
C ASP A 265 -1.19 10.58 34.75
N PRO A 266 -0.04 10.41 35.45
CA PRO A 266 0.32 9.15 36.10
C PRO A 266 -0.71 8.65 37.12
N THR A 267 -1.57 9.51 37.66
CA THR A 267 -2.61 9.10 38.61
C THR A 267 -3.68 8.20 37.96
N ARG A 268 -3.83 8.27 36.63
CA ARG A 268 -4.79 7.46 35.87
C ARG A 268 -4.29 6.03 35.62
N VAL A 269 -2.98 5.81 35.69
CA VAL A 269 -2.34 4.53 35.38
C VAL A 269 -2.89 3.40 36.26
N GLY A 270 -3.08 3.66 37.56
CA GLY A 270 -3.65 2.67 38.48
C GLY A 270 -5.05 2.19 38.08
N ASN A 271 -5.90 3.11 37.59
CA ASN A 271 -7.23 2.77 37.08
C ASN A 271 -7.13 1.99 35.76
N LEU A 272 -6.27 2.42 34.83
CA LEU A 272 -6.06 1.74 33.55
C LEU A 272 -5.54 0.30 33.75
N HIS A 273 -4.57 0.10 34.64
CA HIS A 273 -4.06 -1.23 34.98
C HIS A 273 -5.17 -2.13 35.56
N HIS A 274 -6.01 -1.60 36.46
CA HIS A 274 -7.15 -2.34 36.99
C HIS A 274 -8.16 -2.71 35.90
N ARG A 275 -8.48 -1.77 35.00
CA ARG A 275 -9.39 -2.02 33.86
C ARG A 275 -8.84 -3.08 32.91
N ALA A 276 -7.57 -2.98 32.53
CA ALA A 276 -6.90 -3.96 31.69
C ALA A 276 -7.03 -5.38 32.26
N LYS A 277 -6.73 -5.55 33.56
CA LYS A 277 -6.84 -6.83 34.25
C LYS A 277 -8.26 -7.40 34.29
N MET A 278 -9.28 -6.55 34.30
CA MET A 278 -10.68 -6.97 34.32
C MET A 278 -11.24 -7.25 32.92
N THR A 279 -10.67 -6.64 31.89
CA THR A 279 -11.16 -6.75 30.50
C THR A 279 -10.42 -7.81 29.69
N LEU A 280 -9.13 -8.02 29.94
CA LEU A 280 -8.32 -8.98 29.20
C LEU A 280 -8.72 -10.43 29.47
N ASP A 281 -8.62 -11.26 28.43
CA ASP A 281 -8.75 -12.70 28.60
C ASP A 281 -7.67 -13.24 29.54
N ARG A 282 -7.98 -14.34 30.23
CA ARG A 282 -7.16 -14.88 31.32
C ARG A 282 -5.70 -15.15 30.92
N THR A 283 -5.47 -15.61 29.70
CA THR A 283 -4.12 -15.91 29.17
C THR A 283 -3.30 -14.65 28.91
N LEU A 284 -3.95 -13.58 28.44
CA LEU A 284 -3.30 -12.29 28.14
C LEU A 284 -3.06 -11.46 29.40
N SER A 285 -3.84 -11.71 30.46
CA SER A 285 -3.70 -11.02 31.74
C SER A 285 -2.35 -11.28 32.41
N ASP A 286 -1.84 -12.51 32.34
CA ASP A 286 -0.55 -12.88 32.95
C ASP A 286 0.62 -12.26 32.16
N GLU A 287 0.56 -12.27 30.83
CA GLU A 287 1.54 -11.63 29.96
C GLU A 287 1.56 -10.10 30.16
N PHE A 288 0.37 -9.49 30.24
CA PHE A 288 0.21 -8.08 30.53
C PHE A 288 0.89 -7.65 31.84
N LEU A 289 0.78 -8.45 32.92
CA LEU A 289 1.42 -8.13 34.20
C LEU A 289 2.95 -8.10 34.10
N VAL A 290 3.54 -9.04 33.35
CA VAL A 290 4.98 -9.07 33.12
C VAL A 290 5.41 -7.83 32.34
N GLN A 291 4.73 -7.52 31.24
CA GLN A 291 5.04 -6.37 30.39
C GLN A 291 4.83 -5.04 31.11
N TYR A 292 3.78 -4.91 31.91
CA TYR A 292 3.53 -3.73 32.76
C TYR A 292 4.64 -3.53 33.80
N THR A 293 5.09 -4.60 34.45
CA THR A 293 6.17 -4.52 35.43
C THR A 293 7.47 -4.06 34.77
N LEU A 294 7.77 -4.54 33.56
CA LEU A 294 8.94 -4.08 32.79
C LEU A 294 8.84 -2.59 32.44
N LEU A 295 7.65 -2.13 32.04
CA LEU A 295 7.39 -0.74 31.70
C LEU A 295 7.61 0.18 32.92
N GLN A 296 7.17 -0.23 34.12
CA GLN A 296 7.43 0.51 35.37
C GLN A 296 8.91 0.52 35.81
N LEU A 297 9.74 -0.40 35.30
CA LEU A 297 11.17 -0.47 35.63
C LEU A 297 12.03 0.40 34.69
N GLN A 298 11.46 0.91 33.59
CA GLN A 298 12.15 1.74 32.61
C GLN A 298 12.04 3.25 32.90
N ASP A 299 11.15 3.65 33.82
CA ASP A 299 11.05 4.99 34.42
C ASP A 299 11.89 5.13 35.70
#